data_AF-A0A7V7F392-F1
#
_entry.id   AF-A0A7V7F392-F1
#
_cell.length_a   1.000
_cell.length_b   1.000
_cell.length_c   1.000
_cell.angle_alpha   90.00
_cell.angle_beta   90.00
_cell.angle_gamma   90.00
#
_symmetry.space_group_name_H-M   'P 1'
#
loop_
_entity.id
_entity.type
_entity.pdbx_description
1 polymer ?
#
loop_
_entity_poly.entity_id
_entity_poly.type
_entity_poly.pdbx_seq_one_letter_code
_entity_poly.pdbx_strand_id
1 'polypeptide(L)'
;MAKAAAQDNTLAKYTNGSFKPVIDKCEGCERIIDVESAKYCKAYSLPEAKWRLGICNFATHAKPEIVVATIKVNPLKASKRASGKKKK
;
A
#
# COMPACT_ATOMS: atom_id res chain seq x y z
N MET A 1 -26.39 8.14 12.68
CA MET A 1 -25.15 7.33 12.76
C MET A 1 -25.54 5.86 12.59
N ALA A 2 -25.57 5.33 11.37
CA ALA A 2 -25.59 3.88 11.09
C ALA A 2 -25.59 3.68 9.57
N LYS A 3 -24.45 3.29 9.00
CA LYS A 3 -24.42 2.70 7.66
C LYS A 3 -23.35 1.61 7.67
N ALA A 4 -23.72 0.46 8.21
CA ALA A 4 -22.91 -0.75 8.22
C ALA A 4 -23.79 -1.89 7.73
N ALA A 5 -23.85 -2.06 6.41
CA ALA A 5 -24.34 -3.27 5.76
C ALA A 5 -23.90 -3.22 4.29
N ALA A 6 -22.76 -3.85 4.00
CA ALA A 6 -22.38 -4.28 2.66
C ALA A 6 -21.39 -5.45 2.83
N GLN A 7 -21.93 -6.62 3.19
CA GLN A 7 -21.16 -7.86 3.38
C GLN A 7 -21.93 -9.03 2.77
N ASP A 8 -22.09 -9.03 1.45
CA ASP A 8 -22.77 -10.12 0.74
C ASP A 8 -22.42 -10.20 -0.77
N ASN A 9 -21.49 -9.38 -1.27
CA ASN A 9 -21.06 -9.40 -2.69
C ASN A 9 -19.53 -9.38 -2.86
N THR A 10 -18.82 -10.09 -1.98
CA THR A 10 -17.37 -10.27 -2.10
C THR A 10 -17.00 -11.65 -2.59
N LEU A 11 -17.71 -12.71 -2.15
CA LEU A 11 -17.42 -14.09 -2.55
C LEU A 11 -17.55 -14.29 -4.07
N ALA A 12 -18.62 -13.75 -4.67
CA ALA A 12 -18.89 -13.85 -6.11
C ALA A 12 -17.80 -13.20 -6.99
N LYS A 13 -17.04 -12.24 -6.45
CA LYS A 13 -15.95 -11.58 -7.21
C LYS A 13 -14.73 -12.48 -7.36
N TYR A 14 -14.49 -13.38 -6.41
CA TYR A 14 -13.31 -14.26 -6.41
C TYR A 14 -13.59 -15.58 -7.14
N THR A 15 -14.84 -16.02 -7.22
CA THR A 15 -15.22 -17.27 -7.92
C THR A 15 -15.32 -17.13 -9.44
N ASN A 16 -15.52 -15.92 -9.97
CA ASN A 16 -15.70 -15.68 -11.41
C ASN A 16 -14.40 -15.71 -12.24
N GLY A 17 -13.33 -16.36 -11.74
CA GLY A 17 -12.03 -16.51 -12.42
C GLY A 17 -11.24 -15.21 -12.65
N SER A 18 -11.77 -14.07 -12.19
CA SER A 18 -11.21 -12.75 -12.45
C SER A 18 -10.05 -12.40 -11.52
N PHE A 19 -9.96 -13.05 -10.36
CA PHE A 19 -8.90 -12.85 -9.38
C PHE A 19 -7.93 -14.04 -9.42
N LYS A 20 -6.63 -13.74 -9.46
CA LYS A 20 -5.54 -14.70 -9.27
C LYS A 20 -5.20 -14.82 -7.78
N PRO A 21 -4.71 -15.99 -7.33
CA PRO A 21 -4.28 -16.18 -5.96
C PRO A 21 -3.12 -15.24 -5.60
N VAL A 22 -2.98 -14.94 -4.31
CA VAL A 22 -1.86 -14.15 -3.78
C VAL A 22 -0.53 -14.89 -3.92
N ILE A 23 0.54 -14.12 -4.08
CA ILE A 23 1.92 -14.61 -4.16
C ILE A 23 2.58 -14.60 -2.77
N ASP A 24 3.70 -15.32 -2.59
CA ASP A 24 4.43 -15.42 -1.31
C ASP A 24 4.77 -14.05 -0.71
N LYS A 25 5.09 -13.07 -1.57
CA LYS A 25 5.39 -11.70 -1.14
C LYS A 25 4.20 -10.97 -0.51
N CYS A 26 2.97 -11.46 -0.70
CA CYS A 26 1.78 -10.85 -0.15
C CYS A 26 1.41 -11.40 1.22
N GLU A 27 2.03 -12.49 1.68
CA GLU A 27 1.71 -13.15 2.94
C GLU A 27 1.81 -12.19 4.13
N GLY A 28 0.80 -12.16 4.98
CA GLY A 28 0.72 -11.23 6.12
C GLY A 28 0.16 -9.84 5.77
N CYS A 29 -0.38 -9.63 4.57
CA CYS A 29 -1.17 -8.43 4.27
C CYS A 29 -2.59 -8.55 4.87
N GLU A 30 -3.08 -7.51 5.55
CA GLU A 30 -4.43 -7.46 6.17
C GLU A 30 -5.57 -7.61 5.16
N ARG A 31 -5.27 -7.45 3.86
CA ARG A 31 -6.27 -7.44 2.77
C ARG A 31 -6.43 -8.78 2.07
N ILE A 32 -5.91 -9.86 2.64
CA ILE A 32 -6.06 -11.22 2.11
C ILE A 32 -7.41 -11.78 2.57
N ILE A 33 -8.10 -12.45 1.66
CA ILE A 33 -9.34 -13.18 1.93
C ILE A 33 -9.12 -14.62 1.50
N ASP A 34 -9.45 -15.55 2.39
CA ASP A 34 -9.45 -16.97 2.08
C ASP A 34 -10.81 -17.35 1.50
N VAL A 35 -10.82 -17.87 0.27
CA VAL A 35 -12.03 -18.35 -0.41
C VAL A 35 -11.79 -19.79 -0.86
N GLU A 36 -12.62 -20.71 -0.36
CA GLU A 36 -12.57 -22.16 -0.56
C GLU A 36 -11.23 -22.81 -0.16
N SER A 37 -10.19 -22.66 -0.98
CA SER A 37 -8.84 -23.22 -0.75
C SER A 37 -7.73 -22.33 -1.33
N ALA A 38 -8.06 -21.12 -1.77
CA ALA A 38 -7.11 -20.17 -2.30
C ALA A 38 -7.24 -18.81 -1.60
N LYS A 39 -6.09 -18.18 -1.40
CA LYS A 39 -6.01 -16.85 -0.79
C LYS A 39 -6.03 -15.80 -1.90
N TYR A 40 -6.91 -14.81 -1.79
CA TYR A 40 -7.07 -13.73 -2.77
C TYR A 40 -6.84 -12.36 -2.16
N CYS A 41 -6.41 -11.41 -2.99
CA CYS A 41 -6.30 -10.01 -2.56
C CYS A 41 -7.65 -9.30 -2.71
N LYS A 42 -8.11 -8.60 -1.67
CA LYS A 42 -9.35 -7.82 -1.72
C LYS A 42 -9.30 -6.65 -2.71
N ALA A 43 -8.10 -6.10 -2.93
CA ALA A 43 -7.90 -4.88 -3.71
C ALA A 43 -7.49 -5.13 -5.17
N TYR A 44 -6.83 -6.26 -5.46
CA TYR A 44 -6.22 -6.52 -6.76
C TYR A 44 -6.58 -7.88 -7.31
N SER A 45 -6.96 -7.92 -8.59
CA SER A 45 -7.18 -9.14 -9.36
C SER A 45 -5.89 -9.87 -9.74
N LEU A 46 -4.79 -9.14 -9.90
CA LEU A 46 -3.47 -9.66 -10.30
C LEU A 46 -2.40 -9.18 -9.32
N PRO A 47 -2.19 -9.90 -8.19
CA PRO A 47 -1.18 -9.52 -7.20
C PRO A 47 0.23 -9.54 -7.79
N GLU A 48 0.57 -10.51 -8.64
CA GLU A 48 1.89 -10.62 -9.28
C GLU A 48 2.30 -9.35 -10.06
N ALA A 49 1.37 -8.79 -10.85
CA ALA A 49 1.63 -7.60 -11.65
C ALA A 49 1.97 -6.37 -10.80
N LYS A 50 1.40 -6.25 -9.59
CA LYS A 50 1.70 -5.15 -8.67
C LYS A 50 3.10 -5.28 -8.09
N TRP A 51 3.49 -6.50 -7.69
CA TRP A 51 4.81 -6.76 -7.14
C TRP A 51 5.94 -6.70 -8.19
N ARG A 52 5.61 -6.83 -9.48
CA ARG A 52 6.56 -6.64 -10.58
C ARG A 52 7.03 -5.19 -10.74
N LEU A 53 6.16 -4.21 -10.44
CA LEU A 53 6.46 -2.78 -10.58
C LEU A 53 7.04 -2.15 -9.31
N GLY A 54 7.14 -2.91 -8.22
CA GLY A 54 7.65 -2.44 -6.93
C GLY A 54 6.84 -2.99 -5.75
N ILE A 55 7.05 -2.40 -4.57
CA ILE A 55 6.30 -2.76 -3.35
C ILE A 55 4.83 -2.39 -3.55
N CYS A 56 3.93 -3.30 -3.16
CA CYS A 56 2.50 -3.02 -3.19
C CYS A 56 2.16 -1.86 -2.24
N ASN A 57 1.42 -0.85 -2.73
CA ASN A 57 1.02 0.32 -1.94
C ASN A 57 0.20 -0.01 -0.68
N PHE A 58 -0.43 -1.19 -0.65
CA PHE A 58 -1.22 -1.68 0.48
C PHE A 58 -0.50 -2.77 1.29
N ALA A 59 0.79 -3.03 1.01
CA ALA A 59 1.56 -3.97 1.81
C ALA A 59 1.74 -3.42 3.23
N THR A 60 0.97 -3.94 4.17
CA THR A 60 1.11 -3.62 5.60
C THR A 60 2.37 -4.25 6.21
N HIS A 61 2.87 -5.33 5.60
CA HIS A 61 4.05 -6.08 6.04
C HIS A 61 5.37 -5.53 5.46
N ALA A 62 5.33 -4.90 4.28
CA ALA A 62 6.52 -4.39 3.60
C ALA A 62 6.53 -2.86 3.70
N LYS A 63 7.16 -2.34 4.76
CA LYS A 63 7.41 -0.91 4.87
C LYS A 63 8.59 -0.56 3.97
N PRO A 64 8.44 0.34 2.98
CA PRO A 64 9.60 0.83 2.25
C PRO A 64 10.55 1.45 3.27
N GLU A 65 11.81 1.01 3.27
CA GLU A 65 12.87 1.66 4.02
C GLU A 65 13.02 3.07 3.45
N ILE A 66 12.31 4.02 4.05
CA ILE A 66 12.57 5.42 3.81
C ILE A 66 13.93 5.64 4.44
N VAL A 67 14.99 5.54 3.63
CA VAL A 67 16.29 6.08 3.97
C VAL A 67 16.05 7.58 4.05
N VAL A 68 15.61 8.05 5.21
CA VAL A 68 15.61 9.45 5.57
C VAL A 68 17.08 9.77 5.65
N ALA A 69 17.70 10.04 4.50
CA ALA A 69 18.96 10.71 4.43
C ALA A 69 18.73 11.97 5.26
N THR A 70 19.25 11.98 6.49
CA THR A 70 19.25 13.15 7.33
C THR A 70 20.14 14.14 6.61
N ILE A 71 19.56 14.87 5.67
CA ILE A 71 20.23 15.94 4.97
C ILE A 71 20.52 16.94 6.08
N LYS A 72 21.74 16.90 6.61
CA LYS A 72 22.29 17.90 7.53
C LYS A 72 22.31 19.20 6.75
N VAL A 73 21.18 19.91 6.76
CA VAL A 73 21.09 21.24 6.18
C VAL A 73 21.99 22.11 7.03
N ASN A 74 23.06 22.63 6.40
CA ASN A 74 24.00 23.51 7.07
C ASN A 74 23.23 24.72 7.65
N PRO A 75 23.43 25.06 8.94
CA PRO A 75 22.71 26.14 9.61
C PRO A 75 22.82 27.48 8.86
N LEU A 76 23.93 27.77 8.17
CA LEU A 76 24.06 28.97 7.33
C LEU A 76 23.08 28.99 6.14
N LYS A 77 22.84 27.82 5.54
CA LYS A 77 21.91 27.65 4.42
C LYS A 77 20.44 27.73 4.87
N ALA A 78 20.15 27.27 6.09
CA ALA A 78 18.83 27.42 6.71
C ALA A 78 18.53 28.89 7.05
N SER A 79 19.48 29.59 7.70
CA SER A 79 19.34 31.02 8.03
C SER A 79 19.15 31.88 6.78
N LYS A 80 19.90 31.63 5.70
CA LYS A 80 19.74 32.38 4.44
C LYS A 80 18.37 32.18 3.79
N ARG A 81 17.78 30.98 3.89
CA ARG A 81 16.41 30.69 3.40
C ARG A 81 15.34 31.38 4.25
N ALA A 82 15.51 31.43 5.57
CA ALA A 82 14.60 32.12 6.47
C ALA A 82 14.61 33.65 6.25
N SER A 83 15.80 34.24 6.05
CA SER A 83 15.94 35.68 5.82
C SER A 83 15.43 36.12 4.45
N GLY A 84 15.55 35.27 3.42
CA GLY A 84 15.07 35.58 2.06
C GLY A 84 13.54 35.68 1.95
N LYS A 85 12.79 35.04 2.87
CA LYS A 85 11.32 35.04 2.84
C LYS A 85 10.68 36.23 3.56
N LYS A 86 11.43 36.95 4.41
CA LYS A 86 10.97 38.16 5.11
C LYS A 86 10.99 39.43 4.25
N LYS A 87 11.46 39.36 2.99
CA LYS A 87 11.64 40.53 2.12
C LYS A 87 10.56 40.68 1.03
N LYS A 88 9.36 40.14 1.25
CA LYS A 88 8.20 40.35 0.37
C LYS A 88 7.01 40.83 1.18
#